data_AF-A0A6P0LI57-F1
#
_entry.id   AF-A0A6P0LI57-F1
#
_cell.length_a   1.000
_cell.length_b   1.000
_cell.length_c   1.000
_cell.angle_alpha   90.00
_cell.angle_beta   90.00
_cell.angle_gamma   90.00
#
_symmetry.space_group_name_H-M   'P 1'
#
loop_
_entity.id
_entity.type
_entity.pdbx_description
1 polymer ?
#
loop_
_entity_poly.entity_id
_entity_poly.type
_entity_poly.pdbx_seq_one_letter_code
_entity_poly.pdbx_strand_id
1 'polypeptide(L)'
;MSSYYVDNNPIFCIWQGNTTVTLNFKLANREVFTSLDKLLQWFCASVGKSLGLSNQLADYWDEILGSKSNSTDYFENYLLAQIDSPLVLGLDEVDMLFQYPEIASDFFSLLRTWYEKAKYGDSRSYIWQKLKLVVVYATEDDPWLNLHESFNVGLPIALPEFTQEQVQDLARCYGLNWDADQVAQLMSLVGGYPYLVRTALHHIYYQDFTLEQFLPKSATQGRVYGEYVGRQFLKRQQNRELYTAFAQQASSPIPVELDWL
;
A
#
# COMPACT_ATOMS: atom_id res chain seq x y z
N MET A 1 -11.39 -8.27 26.32
CA MET A 1 -10.45 -7.17 26.60
C MET A 1 -9.75 -6.85 25.30
N SER A 2 -10.14 -5.74 24.67
CA SER A 2 -9.62 -5.34 23.36
C SER A 2 -8.24 -4.73 23.51
N SER A 3 -7.22 -5.42 23.00
CA SER A 3 -5.88 -4.89 22.81
C SER A 3 -5.77 -4.46 21.34
N TYR A 4 -5.99 -3.18 21.08
CA TYR A 4 -5.64 -2.57 19.79
C TYR A 4 -4.13 -2.38 19.76
N TYR A 5 -3.42 -3.25 19.05
CA TYR A 5 -2.01 -3.04 18.74
C TYR A 5 -1.93 -2.15 17.51
N VAL A 6 -1.62 -0.87 17.71
CA VAL A 6 -1.23 0.03 16.63
C VAL A 6 0.26 -0.20 16.40
N ASP A 7 0.58 -0.98 15.37
CA ASP A 7 1.96 -1.12 14.90
C ASP A 7 2.36 0.24 14.28
N ASN A 8 3.01 1.09 15.08
CA ASN A 8 3.40 2.45 14.70
C ASN A 8 4.58 2.50 13.70
N ASN A 9 4.96 1.36 13.11
CA ASN A 9 5.99 1.29 12.09
C ASN A 9 5.38 0.85 10.76
N PRO A 10 5.01 1.78 9.86
CA PRO A 10 4.78 1.41 8.48
C PRO A 10 6.12 0.95 7.90
N ILE A 11 6.23 -0.34 7.57
CA ILE A 11 6.98 -1.11 6.53
C ILE A 11 8.31 -0.56 5.94
N PHE A 12 8.70 0.69 6.16
CA PHE A 12 9.90 1.31 5.63
C PHE A 12 11.09 1.05 6.53
N CYS A 13 12.09 0.37 6.00
CA CYS A 13 13.42 0.32 6.57
C CYS A 13 13.91 1.74 6.86
N ILE A 14 14.26 2.05 8.10
CA ILE A 14 15.00 3.26 8.46
C ILE A 14 16.36 3.16 7.74
N TRP A 15 16.50 3.85 6.62
CA TRP A 15 17.79 3.97 5.95
C TRP A 15 18.68 4.85 6.83
N GLN A 16 19.66 4.25 7.51
CA GLN A 16 20.56 4.95 8.41
C GLN A 16 21.17 6.18 7.72
N GLY A 17 20.97 7.37 8.30
CA GLY A 17 21.51 8.64 7.80
C GLY A 17 20.63 9.42 6.82
N ASN A 18 19.45 8.93 6.46
CA ASN A 18 18.50 9.67 5.60
C ASN A 18 17.28 10.16 6.41
N THR A 19 16.72 11.30 6.01
CA THR A 19 15.41 11.74 6.49
C THR A 19 14.33 10.96 5.73
N THR A 20 13.45 10.26 6.45
CA THR A 20 12.36 9.50 5.83
C THR A 20 11.03 10.17 6.13
N VAL A 21 10.25 10.44 5.09
CA VAL A 21 8.87 10.91 5.19
C VAL A 21 7.96 9.92 4.50
N THR A 22 6.89 9.51 5.17
CA THR A 22 5.85 8.68 4.59
C THR A 22 4.55 9.47 4.48
N LEU A 23 3.95 9.48 3.30
CA LEU A 23 2.68 10.13 3.04
C LEU A 23 1.65 9.08 2.63
N ASN A 24 0.65 8.87 3.47
CA ASN A 24 -0.45 7.96 3.19
C ASN A 24 -1.64 8.73 2.61
N PHE A 25 -2.04 8.38 1.38
CA PHE A 25 -3.08 9.08 0.63
C PHE A 25 -4.49 8.89 1.21
N LYS A 26 -4.72 7.89 2.06
CA LYS A 26 -6.00 7.74 2.80
C LYS A 26 -6.21 8.83 3.85
N LEU A 27 -5.17 9.54 4.26
CA LEU A 27 -5.29 10.67 5.20
C LEU A 27 -5.77 11.96 4.52
N ALA A 28 -5.77 12.02 3.19
CA ALA A 28 -6.29 13.17 2.46
C ALA A 28 -7.82 13.20 2.51
N ASN A 29 -8.38 14.38 2.78
CA ASN A 29 -9.81 14.61 2.59
C ASN A 29 -10.17 14.45 1.12
N ARG A 30 -11.41 14.01 0.82
CA ARG A 30 -11.89 13.85 -0.57
C ARG A 30 -11.71 15.11 -1.42
N GLU A 31 -11.82 16.29 -0.82
CA GLU A 31 -11.63 17.58 -1.50
C GLU A 31 -10.24 17.74 -2.13
N VAL A 32 -9.22 17.10 -1.57
CA VAL A 32 -7.85 17.09 -2.09
C VAL A 32 -7.80 16.49 -3.50
N PHE A 33 -8.65 15.50 -3.77
CA PHE A 33 -8.72 14.81 -5.06
C PHE A 33 -9.66 15.47 -6.08
N THR A 34 -10.14 16.69 -5.82
CA THR A 34 -11.02 17.41 -6.77
C THR A 34 -10.28 18.13 -7.87
N SER A 35 -8.97 18.37 -7.71
CA SER A 35 -8.12 18.97 -8.74
C SER A 35 -6.65 18.66 -8.47
N LEU A 36 -5.82 18.67 -9.51
CA LEU A 36 -4.37 18.54 -9.36
C LEU A 36 -3.78 19.63 -8.46
N ASP A 37 -4.30 20.86 -8.54
CA ASP A 37 -3.83 21.98 -7.74
C ASP A 37 -3.97 21.71 -6.23
N LYS A 38 -5.15 21.31 -5.78
CA LYS A 38 -5.39 20.94 -4.37
C LYS A 38 -4.57 19.73 -3.94
N LEU A 39 -4.41 18.73 -4.81
CA LEU A 39 -3.56 17.58 -4.54
C LEU A 39 -2.12 18.00 -4.27
N LEU A 40 -1.56 18.85 -5.12
CA LEU A 40 -0.17 19.29 -5.02
C LEU A 40 0.06 20.25 -3.85
N GLN A 41 -0.89 21.13 -3.53
CA GLN A 41 -0.84 21.93 -2.30
C GLN A 41 -0.85 21.05 -1.05
N TRP A 42 -1.79 20.11 -0.96
CA TRP A 42 -1.86 19.17 0.16
C TRP A 42 -0.57 18.35 0.27
N PHE A 43 -0.06 17.87 -0.87
CA PHE A 43 1.17 17.10 -0.95
C PHE A 43 2.38 17.89 -0.41
N CYS A 44 2.61 19.09 -0.94
CA CYS A 44 3.69 19.99 -0.50
C CYS A 44 3.59 20.36 0.98
N ALA A 45 2.39 20.74 1.46
CA ALA A 45 2.16 21.08 2.85
C ALA A 45 2.38 19.86 3.78
N SER A 46 1.94 18.67 3.36
CA SER A 46 2.06 17.45 4.17
C SER A 46 3.52 17.01 4.28
N VAL A 47 4.29 17.05 3.19
CA VAL A 47 5.71 16.75 3.23
C VAL A 47 6.47 17.77 4.08
N GLY A 48 6.21 19.07 3.90
CA GLY A 48 6.82 20.12 4.73
C GLY A 48 6.54 19.94 6.22
N LYS A 49 5.28 19.66 6.58
CA LYS A 49 4.90 19.37 7.96
C LYS A 49 5.62 18.16 8.54
N SER A 50 5.76 17.07 7.77
CA SER A 50 6.49 15.87 8.20
C SER A 50 7.99 16.11 8.36
N LEU A 51 8.56 17.08 7.64
CA LEU A 51 9.94 17.54 7.80
C LEU A 51 10.11 18.52 8.98
N GLY A 52 9.03 18.89 9.68
CA GLY A 52 9.06 19.90 10.74
C GLY A 52 9.17 21.34 10.23
N LEU A 53 8.93 21.57 8.93
CA LEU A 53 8.97 22.87 8.29
C LEU A 53 7.59 23.54 8.32
N SER A 54 7.55 24.87 8.43
CA SER A 54 6.30 25.62 8.34
C SER A 54 5.72 25.58 6.93
N ASN A 55 4.40 25.69 6.82
CA ASN A 55 3.74 25.80 5.52
C ASN A 55 4.01 27.20 4.93
N GLN A 56 4.66 27.26 3.76
CA GLN A 56 4.96 28.51 3.04
C GLN A 56 4.25 28.59 1.69
N LEU A 57 3.21 27.77 1.45
CA LEU A 57 2.54 27.74 0.15
C LEU A 57 2.04 29.12 -0.30
N ALA A 58 1.59 29.97 0.61
CA ALA A 58 1.11 31.31 0.27
C ALA A 58 2.17 32.17 -0.46
N ASP A 59 3.47 31.94 -0.19
CA ASP A 59 4.57 32.70 -0.79
C ASP A 59 5.10 32.08 -2.09
N TYR A 60 4.84 30.79 -2.31
CA TYR A 60 5.39 30.00 -3.42
C TYR A 60 4.34 29.61 -4.47
N TRP A 61 3.04 29.77 -4.17
CA TRP A 61 1.97 29.33 -5.06
C TRP A 61 1.45 30.48 -5.92
N ASP A 62 1.92 30.51 -7.17
CA ASP A 62 1.49 31.47 -8.19
C ASP A 62 0.45 30.84 -9.14
N GLU A 63 -0.75 31.42 -9.21
CA GLU A 63 -1.83 30.92 -10.08
C GLU A 63 -1.47 30.92 -11.57
N ILE A 64 -0.54 31.78 -12.01
CA ILE A 64 -0.13 31.94 -13.41
C ILE A 64 0.80 30.80 -13.84
N LEU A 65 1.70 30.35 -12.96
CA LEU A 65 2.74 29.36 -13.28
C LEU A 65 2.21 27.92 -13.30
N GLY A 66 1.07 27.69 -12.65
CA GLY A 66 0.43 26.38 -12.56
C GLY A 66 1.03 25.46 -11.49
N SER A 67 0.19 24.55 -10.99
CA SER A 67 0.48 23.72 -9.81
C SER A 67 1.70 22.79 -9.95
N LYS A 68 1.98 22.27 -11.15
CA LYS A 68 3.18 21.45 -11.40
C LYS A 68 4.47 22.28 -11.25
N SER A 69 4.47 23.52 -11.74
CA SER A 69 5.62 24.43 -11.59
C SER A 69 5.79 24.85 -10.15
N ASN A 70 4.70 25.27 -9.49
CA ASN A 70 4.73 25.71 -8.09
C ASN A 70 5.20 24.61 -7.14
N SER A 71 4.69 23.39 -7.30
CA SER A 71 5.13 22.26 -6.48
C SER A 71 6.60 21.89 -6.72
N THR A 72 7.07 21.96 -7.97
CA THR A 72 8.49 21.75 -8.29
C THR A 72 9.36 22.80 -7.62
N ASP A 73 8.97 24.07 -7.69
CA ASP A 73 9.70 25.19 -7.08
C ASP A 73 9.71 25.07 -5.55
N TYR A 74 8.57 24.75 -4.94
CA TYR A 74 8.44 24.54 -3.51
C TYR A 74 9.33 23.39 -3.01
N PHE A 75 9.40 22.28 -3.75
CA PHE A 75 10.32 21.19 -3.41
C PHE A 75 11.79 21.62 -3.57
N GLU A 76 12.14 22.26 -4.68
CA GLU A 76 13.53 22.61 -5.00
C GLU A 76 14.09 23.71 -4.08
N ASN A 77 13.37 24.82 -3.95
CA ASN A 77 13.85 26.03 -3.30
C ASN A 77 13.50 26.14 -1.81
N TYR A 78 12.51 25.37 -1.35
CA TYR A 78 12.12 25.37 0.05
C TYR A 78 12.42 24.03 0.72
N LEU A 79 11.72 22.95 0.35
CA LEU A 79 11.83 21.69 1.10
C LEU A 79 13.22 21.06 1.03
N LEU A 80 13.77 20.85 -0.17
CA LEU A 80 15.06 20.18 -0.39
C LEU A 80 16.26 21.10 -0.09
N ALA A 81 16.07 22.41 -0.17
CA ALA A 81 17.07 23.40 0.20
C ALA A 81 17.32 23.46 1.71
N GLN A 82 16.30 23.17 2.53
CA GLN A 82 16.37 23.25 4.00
C GLN A 82 16.89 21.98 4.67
N ILE A 83 17.15 20.91 3.91
CA ILE A 83 17.63 19.63 4.44
C ILE A 83 19.05 19.31 3.98
N ASP A 84 19.87 18.84 4.91
CA ASP A 84 21.27 18.48 4.65
C ASP A 84 21.45 17.00 4.27
N SER A 85 20.49 16.15 4.66
CA SER A 85 20.47 14.72 4.34
C SER A 85 19.54 14.40 3.16
N PRO A 86 19.79 13.31 2.40
CA PRO A 86 18.81 12.82 1.45
C PRO A 86 17.45 12.54 2.10
N LEU A 87 16.39 12.88 1.37
CA LEU A 87 14.99 12.62 1.72
C LEU A 87 14.51 11.36 1.00
N VAL A 88 14.12 10.34 1.76
CA VAL A 88 13.34 9.21 1.27
C VAL A 88 11.86 9.53 1.49
N LEU A 89 11.13 9.75 0.40
CA LEU A 89 9.71 10.03 0.42
C LEU A 89 8.93 8.78 -0.03
N GLY A 90 8.31 8.11 0.93
CA GLY A 90 7.39 6.99 0.72
C GLY A 90 5.97 7.49 0.46
N LEU A 91 5.41 7.19 -0.70
CA LEU A 91 4.03 7.46 -1.06
C LEU A 91 3.24 6.16 -0.93
N ASP A 92 2.32 6.13 0.02
CA ASP A 92 1.54 4.95 0.39
C ASP A 92 0.08 5.13 -0.01
N GLU A 93 -0.57 4.04 -0.39
CA GLU A 93 -1.97 3.99 -0.86
C GLU A 93 -2.24 4.90 -2.06
N VAL A 94 -1.26 5.04 -2.99
CA VAL A 94 -1.42 5.93 -4.15
C VAL A 94 -2.46 5.44 -5.15
N ASP A 95 -2.89 4.19 -5.06
CA ASP A 95 -4.01 3.60 -5.82
C ASP A 95 -5.33 4.33 -5.59
N MET A 96 -5.46 5.10 -4.49
CA MET A 96 -6.57 6.04 -4.29
C MET A 96 -6.72 7.04 -5.46
N LEU A 97 -5.62 7.41 -6.12
CA LEU A 97 -5.62 8.31 -7.27
C LEU A 97 -6.21 7.66 -8.53
N PHE A 98 -6.29 6.33 -8.62
CA PHE A 98 -6.81 5.65 -9.81
C PHE A 98 -8.30 5.90 -10.04
N GLN A 99 -9.03 6.34 -9.00
CA GLN A 99 -10.40 6.85 -9.12
C GLN A 99 -10.48 8.19 -9.88
N TYR A 100 -9.35 8.85 -10.11
CA TYR A 100 -9.23 10.17 -10.73
C TYR A 100 -8.15 10.16 -11.84
N PRO A 101 -8.41 9.54 -13.01
CA PRO A 101 -7.37 9.22 -14.00
C PRO A 101 -6.56 10.42 -14.51
N GLU A 102 -7.20 11.58 -14.71
CA GLU A 102 -6.53 12.80 -15.17
C GLU A 102 -5.54 13.31 -14.12
N ILE A 103 -5.96 13.35 -12.84
CA ILE A 103 -5.11 13.77 -11.72
C ILE A 103 -3.96 12.78 -11.52
N ALA A 104 -4.24 11.47 -11.59
CA ALA A 104 -3.22 10.43 -11.50
C ALA A 104 -2.16 10.60 -12.59
N SER A 105 -2.58 10.68 -13.86
CA SER A 105 -1.71 10.90 -15.01
C SER A 105 -0.75 12.08 -14.80
N ASP A 106 -1.30 13.23 -14.41
CA ASP A 106 -0.52 14.44 -14.19
C ASP A 106 0.42 14.36 -12.99
N PHE A 107 -0.03 13.74 -11.89
CA PHE A 107 0.77 13.56 -10.68
C PHE A 107 1.95 12.62 -10.92
N PHE A 108 1.73 11.45 -11.52
CA PHE A 108 2.81 10.51 -11.82
C PHE A 108 3.77 11.04 -12.89
N SER A 109 3.27 11.80 -13.88
CA SER A 109 4.11 12.53 -14.83
C SER A 109 5.03 13.55 -14.14
N LEU A 110 4.55 14.24 -13.10
CA LEU A 110 5.35 15.15 -12.29
C LEU A 110 6.45 14.40 -11.52
N LEU A 111 6.11 13.29 -10.85
CA LEU A 111 7.11 12.48 -10.12
C LEU A 111 8.22 11.97 -11.05
N ARG A 112 7.85 11.56 -12.27
CA ARG A 112 8.83 11.19 -13.31
C ARG A 112 9.74 12.36 -13.67
N THR A 113 9.17 13.54 -13.84
CA THR A 113 9.95 14.76 -14.16
C THR A 113 10.97 15.05 -13.06
N TRP A 114 10.61 14.87 -11.78
CA TRP A 114 11.53 15.04 -10.66
C TRP A 114 12.64 14.00 -10.63
N TYR A 115 12.31 12.74 -10.93
CA TYR A 115 13.31 11.68 -11.10
C TYR A 115 14.30 12.00 -12.23
N GLU A 116 13.79 12.44 -13.39
CA GLU A 116 14.63 12.82 -14.53
C GLU A 116 15.51 14.03 -14.22
N LYS A 117 15.01 15.02 -13.47
CA LYS A 117 15.79 16.16 -12.96
C LYS A 117 16.96 15.71 -12.06
N ALA A 118 16.75 14.73 -11.19
CA ALA A 118 17.82 14.19 -10.35
C ALA A 118 18.92 13.49 -11.17
N LYS A 119 18.54 12.84 -12.28
CA LYS A 119 19.44 12.01 -13.10
C LYS A 119 20.17 12.79 -14.20
N TYR A 120 19.50 13.73 -14.86
CA TYR A 120 19.98 14.36 -16.10
C TYR A 120 19.88 15.90 -16.09
N GLY A 121 19.50 16.53 -14.97
CA GLY A 121 19.20 17.95 -14.93
C GLY A 121 20.39 18.89 -15.14
N ASP A 122 20.12 20.19 -15.00
CA ASP A 122 21.07 21.29 -15.10
C ASP A 122 21.91 21.49 -13.81
N SER A 123 22.50 22.68 -13.63
CA SER A 123 23.24 23.13 -12.45
C SER A 123 22.58 22.86 -11.09
N ARG A 124 21.26 22.64 -11.03
CA ARG A 124 20.49 22.36 -9.79
C ARG A 124 20.21 20.88 -9.55
N SER A 125 20.71 19.97 -10.39
CA SER A 125 20.51 18.52 -10.24
C SER A 125 20.90 17.97 -8.87
N TYR A 126 21.92 18.56 -8.24
CA TYR A 126 22.41 18.12 -6.94
C TYR A 126 21.34 18.25 -5.82
N ILE A 127 20.39 19.19 -5.97
CA ILE A 127 19.27 19.35 -5.04
C ILE A 127 18.32 18.17 -5.18
N TRP A 128 17.95 17.83 -6.42
CA TRP A 128 17.04 16.71 -6.70
C TRP A 128 17.65 15.34 -6.42
N GLN A 129 18.97 15.19 -6.47
CA GLN A 129 19.65 13.97 -6.04
C GLN A 129 19.46 13.65 -4.55
N LYS A 130 19.07 14.63 -3.74
CA LYS A 130 18.67 14.39 -2.35
C LYS A 130 17.32 13.65 -2.27
N LEU A 131 16.45 13.76 -3.27
CA LEU A 131 15.12 13.15 -3.24
C LEU A 131 15.15 11.71 -3.77
N LYS A 132 14.67 10.78 -2.95
CA LYS A 132 14.43 9.38 -3.29
C LYS A 132 12.95 9.10 -3.13
N LEU A 133 12.28 8.71 -4.21
CA LEU A 133 10.85 8.39 -4.20
C LEU A 133 10.65 6.88 -4.05
N VAL A 134 9.74 6.48 -3.18
CA VAL A 134 9.22 5.10 -3.08
C VAL A 134 7.71 5.18 -3.24
N VAL A 135 7.16 4.54 -4.27
CA VAL A 135 5.73 4.58 -4.57
C VAL A 135 5.16 3.19 -4.31
N VAL A 136 4.16 3.11 -3.43
CA VAL A 136 3.53 1.86 -3.00
C VAL A 136 2.04 1.90 -3.36
N TYR A 137 1.60 0.88 -4.09
CA TYR A 137 0.21 0.71 -4.51
C TYR A 137 -0.16 -0.77 -4.49
N ALA A 138 -1.45 -1.05 -4.25
CA ALA A 138 -1.99 -2.40 -4.39
C ALA A 138 -2.43 -2.67 -5.83
N THR A 139 -2.04 -3.81 -6.40
CA THR A 139 -2.43 -4.26 -7.75
C THR A 139 -3.55 -5.30 -7.70
N GLU A 140 -4.58 -5.08 -6.87
CA GLU A 140 -5.73 -6.01 -6.81
C GLU A 140 -6.64 -5.77 -8.05
N ASP A 141 -6.46 -6.56 -9.10
CA ASP A 141 -7.35 -6.76 -10.26
C ASP A 141 -7.75 -5.50 -11.08
N ASP A 142 -6.78 -4.72 -11.60
CA ASP A 142 -7.09 -3.43 -12.24
C ASP A 142 -6.92 -3.39 -13.79
N PRO A 143 -7.97 -3.04 -14.58
CA PRO A 143 -7.87 -2.69 -16.00
C PRO A 143 -6.92 -1.53 -16.36
N TRP A 144 -6.36 -0.83 -15.37
CA TRP A 144 -5.34 0.21 -15.56
C TRP A 144 -3.90 -0.31 -15.81
N LEU A 145 -3.72 -1.61 -16.07
CA LEU A 145 -2.47 -2.21 -16.57
C LEU A 145 -1.88 -1.48 -17.79
N ASN A 146 -2.70 -0.77 -18.59
CA ASN A 146 -2.21 0.05 -19.70
C ASN A 146 -1.60 1.40 -19.26
N LEU A 147 -1.97 1.91 -18.08
CA LEU A 147 -1.32 3.10 -17.50
C LEU A 147 -0.02 2.75 -16.78
N HIS A 148 0.22 1.48 -16.42
CA HIS A 148 1.49 1.05 -15.84
C HIS A 148 2.70 1.42 -16.72
N GLU A 149 2.55 1.37 -18.05
CA GLU A 149 3.62 1.75 -18.97
C GLU A 149 3.94 3.25 -18.95
N SER A 150 2.93 4.11 -18.76
CA SER A 150 3.08 5.57 -18.63
C SER A 150 3.46 6.01 -17.21
N PHE A 151 3.20 5.18 -16.20
CA PHE A 151 3.51 5.39 -14.78
C PHE A 151 4.88 4.86 -14.32
N ASN A 152 5.77 4.46 -15.23
CA ASN A 152 7.11 3.98 -14.89
C ASN A 152 8.00 5.09 -14.29
N VAL A 153 7.70 5.50 -13.05
CA VAL A 153 8.49 6.36 -12.17
C VAL A 153 9.51 5.45 -11.46
N GLY A 154 10.43 4.85 -12.22
CA GLY A 154 11.55 4.08 -11.67
C GLY A 154 11.44 2.56 -11.82
N LEU A 155 12.09 1.83 -10.89
CA LEU A 155 12.23 0.37 -10.94
C LEU A 155 11.05 -0.30 -10.22
N PRO A 156 10.17 -1.04 -10.93
CA PRO A 156 9.09 -1.76 -10.28
C PRO A 156 9.64 -2.94 -9.45
N ILE A 157 9.20 -3.05 -8.20
CA ILE A 157 9.47 -4.19 -7.33
C ILE A 157 8.13 -4.83 -7.01
N ALA A 158 7.88 -6.00 -7.59
CA ALA A 158 6.72 -6.80 -7.21
C ALA A 158 7.01 -7.49 -5.88
N LEU A 159 6.04 -7.44 -4.96
CA LEU A 159 6.06 -8.20 -3.72
C LEU A 159 5.16 -9.42 -3.89
N PRO A 160 5.70 -10.59 -4.30
CA PRO A 160 4.90 -11.78 -4.50
C PRO A 160 4.43 -12.36 -3.17
N GLU A 161 3.51 -13.31 -3.26
CA GLU A 161 3.20 -14.21 -2.17
C GLU A 161 4.45 -14.94 -1.65
N PHE A 162 4.45 -15.28 -0.37
CA PHE A 162 5.50 -16.07 0.24
C PHE A 162 5.56 -17.48 -0.34
N THR A 163 6.79 -17.93 -0.59
CA THR A 163 7.08 -19.32 -0.91
C THR A 163 6.97 -20.19 0.35
N GLN A 164 6.84 -21.50 0.17
CA GLN A 164 6.83 -22.46 1.29
C GLN A 164 8.06 -22.31 2.19
N GLU A 165 9.23 -22.10 1.60
CA GLU A 165 10.49 -21.85 2.34
C GLU A 165 10.40 -20.57 3.17
N GLN A 166 9.88 -19.48 2.60
CA GLN A 166 9.69 -18.20 3.32
C GLN A 166 8.67 -18.32 4.45
N VAL A 167 7.59 -19.07 4.27
CA VAL A 167 6.61 -19.35 5.34
C VAL A 167 7.25 -20.20 6.44
N GLN A 168 8.08 -21.19 6.08
CA GLN A 168 8.78 -22.01 7.05
C GLN A 168 9.80 -21.20 7.87
N ASP A 169 10.59 -20.35 7.19
CA ASP A 169 11.54 -19.45 7.85
C ASP A 169 10.80 -18.48 8.77
N LEU A 170 9.65 -17.94 8.33
CA LEU A 170 8.81 -17.09 9.16
C LEU A 170 8.28 -17.84 10.39
N ALA A 171 7.82 -19.08 10.23
CA ALA A 171 7.38 -19.91 11.36
C ALA A 171 8.51 -20.13 12.38
N ARG A 172 9.74 -20.35 11.93
CA ARG A 172 10.93 -20.44 12.81
C ARG A 172 11.20 -19.13 13.54
N CYS A 173 10.98 -17.97 12.92
CA CYS A 173 11.09 -16.66 13.58
C CYS A 173 10.06 -16.49 14.71
N TYR A 174 8.88 -17.11 14.61
CA TYR A 174 7.91 -17.22 15.70
C TYR A 174 8.26 -18.32 16.72
N GLY A 175 9.40 -19.00 16.60
CA GLY A 175 9.78 -20.11 17.46
C GLY A 175 8.96 -21.39 17.24
N LEU A 176 8.24 -21.49 16.11
CA LEU A 176 7.48 -22.67 15.74
C LEU A 176 8.39 -23.61 14.94
N ASN A 177 8.59 -24.83 15.45
CA ASN A 177 9.37 -25.87 14.78
C ASN A 177 8.51 -26.65 13.79
N TRP A 178 7.99 -25.95 12.77
CA TRP A 178 7.11 -26.57 11.77
C TRP A 178 7.86 -27.34 10.70
N ASP A 179 7.31 -28.51 10.36
CA ASP A 179 7.74 -29.28 9.20
C ASP A 179 7.09 -28.77 7.89
N ALA A 180 7.54 -29.33 6.76
CA ALA A 180 7.03 -28.94 5.45
C ALA A 180 5.53 -29.22 5.28
N ASP A 181 5.00 -30.25 5.94
CA ASP A 181 3.60 -30.65 5.86
C ASP A 181 2.70 -29.66 6.60
N GLN A 182 3.11 -29.19 7.78
CA GLN A 182 2.40 -28.15 8.54
C GLN A 182 2.38 -26.81 7.79
N VAL A 183 3.49 -26.45 7.14
CA VAL A 183 3.54 -25.26 6.29
C VAL A 183 2.61 -25.42 5.08
N ALA A 184 2.65 -26.57 4.41
CA ALA A 184 1.76 -26.86 3.28
C ALA A 184 0.28 -26.83 3.69
N GLN A 185 -0.06 -27.34 4.87
CA GLN A 185 -1.41 -27.27 5.43
C GLN A 185 -1.85 -25.82 5.62
N LEU A 186 -1.03 -24.96 6.22
CA LEU A 186 -1.37 -23.54 6.36
C LEU A 186 -1.55 -22.89 4.98
N MET A 187 -0.59 -23.08 4.07
CA MET A 187 -0.63 -22.47 2.74
C MET A 187 -1.81 -22.96 1.88
N SER A 188 -2.29 -24.18 2.11
CA SER A 188 -3.52 -24.66 1.44
C SER A 188 -4.79 -23.91 1.86
N LEU A 189 -4.78 -23.27 3.04
CA LEU A 189 -5.91 -22.48 3.55
C LEU A 189 -5.82 -21.02 3.15
N VAL A 190 -4.61 -20.45 3.21
CA VAL A 190 -4.41 -18.99 3.11
C VAL A 190 -3.46 -18.57 2.00
N GLY A 191 -3.05 -19.50 1.13
CA GLY A 191 -2.03 -19.25 0.11
C GLY A 191 -0.69 -18.86 0.72
N GLY A 192 0.12 -18.15 -0.07
CA GLY A 192 1.33 -17.48 0.41
C GLY A 192 1.09 -16.02 0.80
N TYR A 193 -0.16 -15.55 0.92
CA TYR A 193 -0.46 -14.15 1.18
C TYR A 193 0.18 -13.65 2.50
N PRO A 194 1.18 -12.73 2.44
CA PRO A 194 2.00 -12.38 3.61
C PRO A 194 1.20 -11.96 4.85
N TYR A 195 0.13 -11.17 4.64
CA TYR A 195 -0.76 -10.73 5.72
C TYR A 195 -1.49 -11.90 6.40
N LEU A 196 -2.04 -12.84 5.60
CA LEU A 196 -2.81 -13.96 6.15
C LEU A 196 -1.91 -14.98 6.85
N VAL A 197 -0.75 -15.26 6.26
CA VAL A 197 0.28 -16.11 6.86
C VAL A 197 0.74 -15.53 8.20
N ARG A 198 1.09 -14.23 8.25
CA ARG A 198 1.50 -13.56 9.50
C ARG A 198 0.40 -13.62 10.55
N THR A 199 -0.85 -13.37 10.15
CA THR A 199 -2.00 -13.41 11.07
C THR A 199 -2.20 -14.81 11.66
N ALA A 200 -2.09 -15.86 10.85
CA ALA A 200 -2.17 -17.25 11.33
C ALA A 200 -1.07 -17.55 12.34
N LEU A 201 0.20 -17.31 11.96
CA LEU A 201 1.36 -17.59 12.80
C LEU A 201 1.31 -16.81 14.13
N HIS A 202 0.85 -15.56 14.09
CA HIS A 202 0.67 -14.75 15.28
C HIS A 202 -0.35 -15.35 16.25
N HIS A 203 -1.55 -15.74 15.78
CA HIS A 203 -2.55 -16.38 16.65
C HIS A 203 -2.09 -17.73 17.20
N ILE A 204 -1.31 -18.48 16.41
CA ILE A 204 -0.75 -19.76 16.84
C ILE A 204 0.33 -19.54 17.91
N TYR A 205 1.17 -18.53 17.74
CA TYR A 205 2.22 -18.19 18.70
C TYR A 205 1.67 -17.79 20.07
N TYR A 206 0.64 -16.94 20.09
CA TYR A 206 -0.02 -16.52 21.33
C TYR A 206 -0.95 -17.59 21.93
N GLN A 207 -0.99 -18.79 21.35
CA GLN A 207 -1.81 -19.94 21.76
C GLN A 207 -3.31 -19.65 21.78
N ASP A 208 -3.78 -18.70 20.96
CA ASP A 208 -5.22 -18.48 20.77
C ASP A 208 -5.85 -19.72 20.10
N PHE A 209 -5.11 -20.40 19.21
CA PHE A 209 -5.55 -21.60 18.47
C PHE A 209 -4.35 -22.50 18.07
N THR A 210 -4.59 -23.81 17.89
CA THR A 210 -3.63 -24.72 17.22
C THR A 210 -3.84 -24.73 15.70
N LEU A 211 -2.84 -25.17 14.91
CA LEU A 211 -2.98 -25.34 13.46
C LEU A 211 -4.17 -26.26 13.10
N GLU A 212 -4.41 -27.30 13.90
CA GLU A 212 -5.54 -28.22 13.74
C GLU A 212 -6.90 -27.55 13.98
N GLN A 213 -6.95 -26.57 14.88
CA GLN A 213 -8.13 -25.73 15.11
C GLN A 213 -8.33 -24.70 13.98
N PHE A 214 -7.29 -24.45 13.20
CA PHE A 214 -7.33 -23.64 11.97
C PHE A 214 -7.86 -24.43 10.76
N LEU A 215 -7.76 -25.77 10.79
CA LEU A 215 -8.20 -26.63 9.69
C LEU A 215 -9.75 -26.67 9.58
N PRO A 216 -10.31 -26.94 8.37
CA PRO A 216 -11.74 -26.84 8.08
C PRO A 216 -12.66 -27.78 8.88
N LYS A 217 -12.10 -28.63 9.75
CA LYS A 217 -12.86 -29.51 10.64
C LYS A 217 -13.25 -28.85 11.97
N SER A 218 -12.79 -27.64 12.27
CA SER A 218 -13.24 -26.88 13.44
C SER A 218 -14.39 -25.94 13.05
N ALA A 219 -15.52 -26.03 13.76
CA ALA A 219 -16.76 -25.30 13.49
C ALA A 219 -16.67 -23.76 13.73
N THR A 220 -15.47 -23.19 13.67
CA THR A 220 -15.15 -21.82 14.08
C THR A 220 -14.89 -20.90 12.88
N GLN A 221 -15.53 -21.19 11.74
CA GLN A 221 -15.34 -20.54 10.43
C GLN A 221 -15.56 -19.02 10.38
N GLY A 222 -16.08 -18.37 11.42
CA GLY A 222 -16.54 -16.97 11.30
C GLY A 222 -15.55 -15.87 11.74
N ARG A 223 -14.51 -16.17 12.53
CA ARG A 223 -13.86 -15.12 13.35
C ARG A 223 -12.48 -14.64 12.89
N VAL A 224 -11.60 -15.51 12.40
CA VAL A 224 -10.21 -15.11 12.11
C VAL A 224 -10.08 -14.47 10.73
N TYR A 225 -10.78 -14.99 9.72
CA TYR A 225 -10.73 -14.48 8.35
C TYR A 225 -12.03 -13.92 7.82
N GLY A 226 -13.13 -14.01 8.58
CA GLY A 226 -14.44 -13.51 8.15
C GLY A 226 -14.43 -12.03 7.76
N GLU A 227 -13.61 -11.21 8.43
CA GLU A 227 -13.45 -9.81 8.05
C GLU A 227 -12.56 -9.60 6.82
N TYR A 228 -11.49 -10.37 6.63
CA TYR A 228 -10.61 -10.21 5.47
C TYR A 228 -11.28 -10.75 4.21
N VAL A 229 -11.79 -11.99 4.26
CA VAL A 229 -12.56 -12.61 3.18
C VAL A 229 -13.83 -11.81 2.94
N GLY A 230 -14.53 -11.36 3.99
CA GLY A 230 -15.69 -10.47 3.86
C GLY A 230 -15.36 -9.14 3.19
N ARG A 231 -14.23 -8.50 3.52
CA ARG A 231 -13.76 -7.26 2.87
C ARG A 231 -13.39 -7.48 1.41
N GLN A 232 -12.67 -8.55 1.08
CA GLN A 232 -12.31 -8.86 -0.32
C GLN A 232 -13.52 -9.28 -1.15
N PHE A 233 -14.49 -9.98 -0.54
CA PHE A 233 -15.74 -10.35 -1.18
C PHE A 233 -16.67 -9.14 -1.37
N LEU A 234 -16.76 -8.23 -0.39
CA LEU A 234 -17.46 -6.94 -0.51
C LEU A 234 -16.84 -6.03 -1.58
N LYS A 235 -15.51 -6.01 -1.71
CA LYS A 235 -14.82 -5.30 -2.80
C LYS A 235 -15.13 -5.90 -4.18
N ARG A 236 -15.29 -7.22 -4.29
CA ARG A 236 -15.60 -7.93 -5.54
C ARG A 236 -17.11 -7.98 -5.87
N GLN A 237 -18.00 -7.67 -4.93
CA GLN A 237 -19.45 -7.74 -5.12
C GLN A 237 -20.10 -6.41 -5.49
N GLN A 238 -20.07 -6.07 -6.78
CA GLN A 238 -21.16 -5.30 -7.39
C GLN A 238 -22.29 -6.20 -7.94
N ASN A 239 -22.22 -7.54 -7.76
CA ASN A 239 -23.25 -8.47 -8.22
C ASN A 239 -23.99 -9.16 -7.06
N ARG A 240 -25.20 -8.65 -6.79
CA ARG A 240 -26.06 -9.02 -5.64
C ARG A 240 -26.60 -10.46 -5.70
N GLU A 241 -26.64 -11.06 -6.90
CA GLU A 241 -27.25 -12.38 -7.15
C GLU A 241 -26.37 -13.56 -6.70
N LEU A 242 -25.04 -13.38 -6.68
CA LEU A 242 -24.08 -14.41 -6.25
C LEU A 242 -24.03 -14.57 -4.72
N TYR A 243 -24.36 -13.51 -3.96
CA TYR A 243 -24.42 -13.58 -2.49
C TYR A 243 -25.51 -14.54 -2.01
N THR A 244 -26.67 -14.52 -2.68
CA THR A 244 -27.79 -15.42 -2.38
C THR A 244 -27.47 -16.88 -2.67
N ALA A 245 -26.73 -17.16 -3.75
CA ALA A 245 -26.30 -18.51 -4.09
C ALA A 245 -25.28 -19.06 -3.08
N PHE A 246 -24.29 -18.25 -2.66
CA PHE A 246 -23.30 -18.65 -1.66
C PHE A 246 -23.91 -18.82 -0.25
N ALA A 247 -24.84 -17.96 0.15
CA ALA A 247 -25.53 -18.08 1.43
C ALA A 247 -26.41 -19.35 1.50
N GLN A 248 -27.02 -19.76 0.38
CA GLN A 248 -27.74 -21.02 0.26
C GLN A 248 -26.81 -22.23 0.29
N GLN A 249 -25.62 -22.14 -0.34
CA GLN A 249 -24.62 -23.21 -0.37
C GLN A 249 -23.95 -23.44 1.00
N ALA A 250 -23.67 -22.38 1.77
CA ALA A 250 -23.12 -22.48 3.13
C ALA A 250 -24.12 -23.07 4.16
N SER A 251 -25.41 -23.16 3.81
CA SER A 251 -26.47 -23.60 4.70
C SER A 251 -27.10 -24.95 4.33
N SER A 252 -26.70 -25.56 3.20
CA SER A 252 -27.29 -26.82 2.70
C SER A 252 -26.39 -28.04 2.93
N PRO A 253 -26.88 -29.14 3.52
CA PRO A 253 -26.10 -30.35 3.76
C PRO A 253 -25.95 -31.27 2.54
N ILE A 254 -26.39 -30.85 1.34
CA ILE A 254 -26.27 -31.63 0.10
C ILE A 254 -25.57 -30.78 -0.98
N PRO A 255 -24.53 -31.30 -1.66
CA PRO A 255 -23.88 -30.62 -2.77
C PRO A 255 -24.84 -30.48 -3.95
N VAL A 256 -25.03 -29.25 -4.44
CA VAL A 256 -25.75 -28.98 -5.69
C VAL A 256 -24.71 -28.64 -6.75
N GLU A 257 -24.80 -29.31 -7.90
CA GLU A 257 -23.95 -29.11 -9.07
C GLU A 257 -24.31 -27.76 -9.73
N LEU A 258 -23.31 -26.89 -9.91
CA LEU A 258 -23.49 -25.59 -10.57
C LEU A 258 -23.24 -25.77 -12.07
N ASP A 259 -24.32 -25.72 -12.86
CA ASP A 259 -24.24 -25.60 -14.31
C ASP A 259 -23.80 -24.18 -14.69
N TRP A 260 -22.70 -24.09 -15.44
CA TRP A 260 -22.11 -22.84 -15.89
C TRP A 260 -22.90 -22.25 -17.07
N LEU A 261 -23.40 -21.02 -16.92
CA LEU A 261 -23.69 -20.08 -18.00
C LEU A 261 -23.11 -18.71 -17.67
#